data_AF-K0IB00-F1
#
_entry.id   AF-K0IB00-F1
#
_cell.length_a   1.000
_cell.length_b   1.000
_cell.length_c   1.000
_cell.angle_alpha   90.00
_cell.angle_beta   90.00
_cell.angle_gamma   90.00
#
_symmetry.space_group_name_H-M   'P 1'
#
loop_
_entity.id
_entity.type
_entity.pdbx_description
1 polymer ?
#
loop_
_entity_poly.entity_id
_entity_poly.type
_entity_poly.pdbx_seq_one_letter_code
_entity_poly.pdbx_strand_id
1 'polypeptide(L)'
;MKKLQSSSTNSLRIIVSQAWPREDEMLIDRANNGVKISSLVGHNTILPTNVIENIMQRINELISKGIFERKMMEWVSVALFIADSQEATIAFPNTKREVDMNTMFVWEDPMFCEWCSDYFEYMWKDSKPLA
;
A
#
# COMPACT_ATOMS: atom_id res chain seq x y z
N MET A 1 -11.23 -4.29 -1.54
CA MET A 1 -10.28 -3.25 -1.99
C MET A 1 -10.94 -2.05 -2.65
N LYS A 2 -11.77 -2.21 -3.70
CA LYS A 2 -12.43 -1.05 -4.35
C LYS A 2 -13.15 -0.08 -3.41
N LYS A 3 -13.90 -0.57 -2.41
CA LYS A 3 -14.60 0.25 -1.42
C LYS A 3 -13.60 1.10 -0.60
N LEU A 4 -12.63 0.44 0.04
CA LEU A 4 -11.53 1.04 0.82
C LEU A 4 -10.76 2.15 0.09
N GLN A 5 -10.41 1.94 -1.18
CA GLN A 5 -9.66 2.94 -1.95
C GLN A 5 -10.53 4.11 -2.43
N SER A 6 -11.83 3.89 -2.59
CA SER A 6 -12.80 4.92 -2.96
C SER A 6 -13.31 5.74 -1.77
N SER A 7 -13.26 5.18 -0.56
CA SER A 7 -13.78 5.80 0.68
C SER A 7 -12.81 6.78 1.32
N SER A 8 -11.51 6.70 1.03
CA SER A 8 -10.56 7.68 1.55
C SER A 8 -10.91 9.09 1.06
N THR A 9 -10.34 10.10 1.69
CA THR A 9 -10.48 11.51 1.30
C THR A 9 -9.20 12.27 1.56
N ASN A 10 -8.35 11.81 2.49
CA ASN A 10 -7.14 12.51 2.91
C ASN A 10 -5.87 11.69 2.63
N SER A 11 -5.88 10.40 2.97
CA SER A 11 -4.68 9.56 2.87
C SER A 11 -4.95 8.08 2.61
N LEU A 12 -4.00 7.44 1.94
CA LEU A 12 -3.91 5.98 1.80
C LEU A 12 -2.50 5.53 2.22
N ARG A 13 -2.43 4.59 3.17
CA ARG A 13 -1.19 3.94 3.61
C ARG A 13 -1.23 2.47 3.26
N ILE A 14 -0.23 1.98 2.53
CA ILE A 14 -0.25 0.63 1.94
C ILE A 14 1.09 -0.10 2.09
N ILE A 15 1.04 -1.41 2.39
CA ILE A 15 2.17 -2.35 2.29
C ILE A 15 1.81 -3.37 1.22
N VAL A 16 2.58 -3.40 0.15
CA VAL A 16 2.24 -4.10 -1.09
C VAL A 16 3.10 -5.35 -1.27
N SER A 17 2.48 -6.52 -1.25
CA SER A 17 3.15 -7.80 -1.57
C SER A 17 3.18 -8.10 -3.07
N GLN A 18 2.26 -7.53 -3.83
CA GLN A 18 2.16 -7.71 -5.28
C GLN A 18 1.42 -6.53 -5.91
N ALA A 19 1.91 -6.05 -7.04
CA ALA A 19 1.28 -4.97 -7.80
C ALA A 19 0.21 -5.50 -8.76
N TRP A 20 -0.88 -4.75 -8.88
CA TRP A 20 -2.01 -5.07 -9.74
C TRP A 20 -2.31 -3.83 -10.58
N PRO A 21 -2.21 -3.88 -11.92
CA PRO A 21 -2.32 -2.68 -12.76
C PRO A 21 -3.56 -1.84 -12.47
N ARG A 22 -4.69 -2.50 -12.22
CA ARG A 22 -5.96 -1.84 -11.89
C ARG A 22 -5.91 -1.07 -10.58
N GLU A 23 -5.29 -1.65 -9.55
CA GLU A 23 -5.22 -1.05 -8.22
C GLU A 23 -4.22 0.12 -8.25
N ASP A 24 -3.11 -0.01 -8.98
CA ASP A 24 -2.15 1.08 -9.13
C ASP A 24 -2.73 2.27 -9.91
N GLU A 25 -3.54 2.03 -10.95
CA GLU A 25 -4.31 3.08 -11.63
C GLU A 25 -5.23 3.82 -10.67
N MET A 26 -5.90 3.10 -9.76
CA MET A 26 -6.72 3.71 -8.74
C MET A 26 -5.87 4.57 -7.80
N LEU A 27 -4.73 4.07 -7.30
CA LEU A 27 -3.84 4.87 -6.45
C LEU A 27 -3.37 6.15 -7.14
N ILE A 28 -3.05 6.10 -8.44
CA ILE A 28 -2.67 7.28 -9.23
C ILE A 28 -3.84 8.27 -9.33
N ASP A 29 -5.05 7.79 -9.64
CA ASP A 29 -6.25 8.64 -9.69
C ASP A 29 -6.49 9.34 -8.34
N ARG A 30 -6.41 8.59 -7.24
CA ARG A 30 -6.56 9.14 -5.88
C ARG A 30 -5.50 10.20 -5.58
N ALA A 31 -4.24 9.94 -5.92
CA ALA A 31 -3.15 10.90 -5.76
C ALA A 31 -3.40 12.18 -6.56
N ASN A 32 -3.85 12.07 -7.81
CA ASN A 32 -4.19 13.23 -8.65
C ASN A 32 -5.36 14.04 -8.09
N ASN A 33 -6.27 13.41 -7.33
CA ASN A 33 -7.36 14.06 -6.63
C ASN A 33 -6.98 14.55 -5.21
N GLY A 34 -5.68 14.66 -4.91
CA GLY A 34 -5.18 15.27 -3.67
C GLY A 34 -5.04 14.34 -2.47
N VAL A 35 -5.25 13.03 -2.65
CA VAL A 35 -5.05 12.05 -1.57
C VAL A 35 -3.56 11.77 -1.41
N LYS A 36 -3.03 11.92 -0.19
CA LYS A 36 -1.64 11.57 0.10
C LYS A 36 -1.46 10.06 0.11
N ILE A 37 -0.50 9.54 -0.65
CA ILE A 37 -0.22 8.10 -0.70
C ILE A 37 1.12 7.80 -0.02
N SER A 38 1.15 6.83 0.89
CA SER A 38 2.39 6.29 1.47
C SER A 38 2.44 4.79 1.25
N SER A 39 3.48 4.30 0.58
CA SER A 39 3.59 2.91 0.14
C SER A 39 4.90 2.27 0.58
N LEU A 40 4.80 1.07 1.15
CA LEU A 40 5.91 0.16 1.39
C LEU A 40 5.88 -0.97 0.36
N VAL A 41 7.05 -1.24 -0.22
CA VAL A 41 7.31 -2.39 -1.09
C VAL A 41 8.53 -3.16 -0.56
N GLY A 42 8.59 -4.47 -0.79
CA GLY A 42 9.72 -5.32 -0.44
C GLY A 42 10.51 -5.76 -1.67
N HIS A 43 11.71 -6.30 -1.46
CA HIS A 43 12.46 -6.98 -2.53
C HIS A 43 11.70 -8.17 -3.12
N ASN A 44 10.79 -8.77 -2.34
CA ASN A 44 9.91 -9.85 -2.75
C ASN A 44 8.56 -9.38 -3.31
N THR A 45 8.33 -8.07 -3.47
CA THR A 45 7.09 -7.58 -4.07
C THR A 45 7.03 -7.98 -5.55
N ILE A 46 5.97 -8.68 -5.93
CA ILE A 46 5.78 -9.14 -7.31
C ILE A 46 5.33 -7.95 -8.17
N LEU A 47 6.15 -7.56 -9.15
CA LEU A 47 5.86 -6.49 -10.10
C LEU A 47 5.74 -7.06 -11.52
N PRO A 48 4.51 -7.18 -12.07
CA PRO A 48 4.31 -7.60 -13.46
C PRO A 48 4.93 -6.61 -14.46
N THR A 49 5.47 -7.10 -15.58
CA THR A 49 6.17 -6.28 -16.60
C THR A 49 5.31 -5.13 -17.14
N ASN A 50 4.02 -5.37 -17.35
CA ASN A 50 3.08 -4.34 -17.83
C ASN A 50 2.85 -3.19 -16.82
N VAL A 51 3.02 -3.44 -15.52
CA VAL A 51 3.03 -2.39 -14.48
C VAL A 51 4.29 -1.53 -14.62
N ILE A 52 5.44 -2.19 -14.83
CA ILE A 52 6.73 -1.51 -14.96
C ILE A 52 6.72 -0.54 -16.14
N GLU A 53 6.18 -0.94 -17.29
CA GLU A 53 6.26 -0.16 -18.52
C GLU A 53 5.38 1.10 -18.52
N ASN A 54 4.19 1.07 -17.91
CA ASN A 54 3.19 2.15 -18.06
C ASN A 54 2.81 2.89 -16.77
N ILE A 55 2.95 2.24 -15.61
CA ILE A 55 2.43 2.75 -14.34
C ILE A 55 3.56 3.38 -13.52
N MET A 56 4.75 2.78 -13.54
CA MET A 56 5.89 3.26 -12.74
C MET A 56 6.32 4.69 -13.09
N GLN A 57 6.28 5.09 -14.36
CA GLN A 57 6.61 6.46 -14.75
C GLN A 57 5.67 7.47 -14.10
N ARG A 58 4.35 7.23 -14.15
CA ARG A 58 3.34 8.11 -13.54
C ARG A 58 3.47 8.15 -12.02
N ILE A 59 3.80 7.02 -11.38
CA ILE A 59 4.06 6.99 -9.95
C ILE A 59 5.32 7.83 -9.62
N ASN A 60 6.40 7.70 -10.40
CA ASN A 60 7.62 8.48 -10.19
C ASN A 60 7.37 10.00 -10.34
N GLU A 61 6.49 10.42 -11.26
CA GLU A 61 6.06 11.81 -11.36
C GLU A 61 5.27 12.30 -10.14
N LEU A 62 4.47 11.42 -9.51
CA LEU A 62 3.78 11.75 -8.26
C LEU A 62 4.74 11.80 -7.06
N ILE A 63 5.77 10.94 -7.08
CA ILE A 63 6.84 10.95 -6.08
C ILE A 63 7.64 12.25 -6.15
N SER A 64 8.02 12.71 -7.34
CA SER A 64 8.77 13.96 -7.49
C SER A 64 7.97 15.19 -7.05
N LYS A 65 6.64 15.12 -7.08
CA LYS A 65 5.72 16.14 -6.57
C LYS A 65 5.46 16.04 -5.05
N GLY A 66 5.96 15.00 -4.38
CA GLY A 66 5.73 14.76 -2.95
C GLY A 66 4.31 14.31 -2.58
N ILE A 67 3.48 13.96 -3.57
CA ILE A 67 2.10 13.47 -3.37
C ILE A 67 2.11 11.98 -3.00
N PHE A 68 3.04 11.25 -3.60
CA PHE A 68 3.26 9.83 -3.36
C PHE A 68 4.61 9.65 -2.67
N GLU A 69 4.63 9.00 -1.50
CA GLU A 69 5.86 8.59 -0.84
C GLU A 69 5.98 7.07 -0.94
N ARG A 70 7.14 6.60 -1.38
CA ARG A 70 7.44 5.16 -1.44
C ARG A 70 8.73 4.85 -0.72
N LYS A 71 8.70 3.81 0.09
CA LYS A 71 9.87 3.25 0.78
C LYS A 71 10.00 1.75 0.51
N MET A 72 11.22 1.26 0.67
CA MET A 72 11.58 -0.14 0.47
C MET A 72 11.95 -0.81 1.79
N MET A 73 11.47 -2.03 1.97
CA MET A 73 11.81 -2.92 3.05
C MET A 73 12.50 -4.18 2.52
N GLU A 74 13.20 -4.91 3.39
CA GLU A 74 13.89 -6.16 3.00
C GLU A 74 12.89 -7.22 2.53
N TRP A 75 11.78 -7.40 3.26
CA TRP A 75 10.79 -8.44 2.98
C TRP A 75 9.37 -8.04 3.44
N VAL A 76 8.38 -8.24 2.56
CA VAL A 76 6.95 -8.09 2.87
C VAL A 76 6.39 -9.45 3.27
N SER A 77 5.96 -9.58 4.53
CA SER A 77 5.28 -10.77 5.08
C SER A 77 3.78 -10.54 5.34
N VAL A 78 3.34 -9.29 5.37
CA VAL A 78 1.96 -8.86 5.64
C VAL A 78 1.62 -7.79 4.62
N ALA A 79 0.49 -7.93 3.92
CA ALA A 79 -0.06 -6.82 3.12
C ALA A 79 -1.07 -6.05 3.95
N LEU A 80 -1.07 -4.74 3.81
CA LEU A 80 -1.86 -3.85 4.63
C LEU A 80 -2.34 -2.67 3.79
N PHE A 81 -3.58 -2.26 3.97
CA PHE A 81 -4.17 -1.10 3.32
C PHE A 81 -4.99 -0.34 4.36
N ILE A 82 -4.75 0.96 4.50
CA ILE A 82 -5.43 1.82 5.46
C ILE A 82 -5.92 3.06 4.71
N ALA A 83 -7.22 3.34 4.84
CA ALA A 83 -7.87 4.53 4.31
C ALA A 83 -8.26 5.47 5.45
N ASP A 84 -7.70 6.68 5.46
CA ASP A 84 -7.96 7.73 6.45
C ASP A 84 -7.86 7.31 7.93
N SER A 85 -7.19 6.18 8.22
CA SER A 85 -7.19 5.52 9.53
C SER A 85 -8.58 5.12 10.06
N GLN A 86 -9.59 5.03 9.18
CA GLN A 86 -10.97 4.69 9.53
C GLN A 86 -11.41 3.32 8.99
N GLU A 87 -10.78 2.85 7.91
CA GLU A 87 -11.04 1.54 7.34
C GLU A 87 -9.67 0.91 7.04
N ALA A 88 -9.49 -0.36 7.43
CA ALA A 88 -8.25 -1.08 7.21
C ALA A 88 -8.51 -2.48 6.63
N THR A 89 -7.56 -2.97 5.85
CA THR A 89 -7.52 -4.31 5.29
C THR A 89 -6.14 -4.92 5.50
N ILE A 90 -6.07 -6.12 6.08
CA ILE A 90 -4.81 -6.83 6.31
C ILE A 90 -4.88 -8.26 5.76
N ALA A 91 -3.80 -8.71 5.14
CA ALA A 91 -3.56 -10.09 4.74
C ALA A 91 -2.29 -10.61 5.42
N PHE A 92 -2.42 -11.78 6.03
CA PHE A 92 -1.35 -12.45 6.76
C PHE A 92 -0.62 -13.47 5.88
N PRO A 93 0.58 -13.90 6.27
CA PRO A 93 1.32 -14.90 5.51
C PRO A 93 0.69 -16.29 5.63
N ASN A 94 0.83 -17.09 4.57
CA ASN A 94 0.56 -18.52 4.59
C ASN A 94 1.71 -19.30 5.27
N THR A 95 1.60 -20.64 5.29
CA THR A 95 2.64 -21.52 5.88
C THR A 95 3.98 -21.47 5.17
N LYS A 96 4.06 -20.90 3.95
CA LYS A 96 5.29 -20.66 3.19
C LYS A 96 5.88 -19.26 3.41
N ARG A 97 5.30 -18.45 4.31
CA ARG A 97 5.69 -17.05 4.59
C ARG A 97 5.46 -16.08 3.43
N GLU A 98 4.62 -16.46 2.48
CA GLU A 98 4.14 -15.58 1.41
C GLU A 98 2.81 -14.98 1.85
N VAL A 99 2.55 -13.72 1.52
CA VAL A 99 1.27 -13.08 1.85
C VAL A 99 0.11 -13.86 1.20
N ASP A 100 -0.83 -14.35 2.01
CA ASP A 100 -2.02 -15.02 1.51
C ASP A 100 -3.05 -13.99 1.06
N MET A 101 -3.06 -13.71 -0.23
CA MET A 101 -4.02 -12.79 -0.84
C MET A 101 -5.42 -13.41 -1.03
N ASN A 102 -5.63 -14.68 -0.68
CA ASN A 102 -6.95 -15.31 -0.74
C ASN A 102 -7.83 -14.97 0.47
N THR A 103 -7.20 -14.65 1.61
CA THR A 103 -7.90 -14.34 2.85
C THR A 103 -7.48 -12.98 3.38
N MET A 104 -8.42 -12.05 3.44
CA MET A 104 -8.20 -10.69 3.92
C MET A 104 -9.18 -10.36 5.04
N PHE A 105 -8.68 -9.73 6.09
CA PHE A 105 -9.51 -9.15 7.15
C PHE A 105 -9.74 -7.69 6.82
N VAL A 106 -11.01 -7.29 6.73
CA VAL A 106 -11.43 -5.92 6.40
C VAL A 106 -12.36 -5.44 7.50
N TRP A 107 -12.07 -4.28 8.09
CA TRP A 107 -12.87 -3.79 9.20
C TRP A 107 -12.72 -2.25 9.40
N GLU A 108 -13.72 -1.65 10.06
CA GLU A 108 -13.85 -0.20 10.34
C GLU A 108 -13.80 0.11 11.87
N ASP A 109 -13.24 -0.80 12.66
CA ASP A 109 -13.21 -0.74 14.12
C ASP A 109 -12.01 0.11 14.54
N PRO A 110 -12.20 1.07 15.46
CA PRO A 110 -11.13 1.98 15.86
C PRO A 110 -9.89 1.26 16.39
N MET A 111 -10.04 0.22 17.21
CA MET A 111 -8.88 -0.51 17.78
C MET A 111 -8.14 -1.30 16.70
N PHE A 112 -8.88 -1.92 15.77
CA PHE A 112 -8.28 -2.60 14.63
C PHE A 112 -7.52 -1.63 13.71
N CYS A 113 -8.11 -0.48 13.39
CA CYS A 113 -7.49 0.54 12.54
C CYS A 113 -6.28 1.22 13.21
N GLU A 114 -6.33 1.44 14.53
CA GLU A 114 -5.21 1.92 15.32
C GLU A 114 -4.05 0.91 15.30
N TRP A 115 -4.32 -0.36 15.59
CA TRP A 115 -3.29 -1.40 15.53
C TRP A 115 -2.65 -1.53 14.14
N CYS A 116 -3.47 -1.48 13.09
CA CYS A 116 -2.96 -1.46 11.71
C CYS A 116 -2.06 -0.24 11.45
N SER A 117 -2.45 0.93 11.96
CA SER A 117 -1.66 2.16 11.83
C SER A 117 -0.32 2.04 12.55
N ASP A 118 -0.32 1.52 13.78
CA ASP A 118 0.91 1.30 14.56
C ASP A 118 1.86 0.34 13.85
N TYR A 119 1.32 -0.77 13.30
CA TYR A 119 2.10 -1.70 12.51
C TYR A 119 2.71 -1.03 11.28
N PHE A 120 1.92 -0.23 10.54
CA PHE A 120 2.43 0.52 9.39
C PHE A 120 3.56 1.47 9.79
N GLU A 121 3.38 2.27 10.84
CA GLU A 121 4.39 3.23 11.30
C GLU A 121 5.67 2.55 11.78
N TYR A 122 5.54 1.40 12.44
CA TYR A 122 6.69 0.58 12.82
C TYR A 122 7.50 0.13 11.60
N MET A 123 6.83 -0.45 10.58
CA MET A 123 7.51 -0.85 9.34
C MET A 123 8.06 0.35 8.56
N TRP A 124 7.35 1.49 8.56
CA TRP A 124 7.75 2.70 7.84
C TRP A 124 9.03 3.32 8.40
N LYS A 125 9.21 3.29 9.73
CA LYS A 125 10.42 3.79 10.41
C LYS A 125 11.66 2.95 10.09
N ASP A 126 11.50 1.63 9.97
CA ASP A 126 12.60 0.71 9.66
C ASP A 126 12.98 0.69 8.16
N SER A 127 12.03 1.06 7.30
CA SER A 127 12.22 1.09 5.85
C SER A 127 13.07 2.26 5.34
N LYS A 128 13.70 2.05 4.18
CA LYS A 128 14.58 3.04 3.53
C LYS A 128 13.86 3.74 2.38
N PRO A 129 14.16 5.01 2.08
CA PRO A 129 13.74 5.62 0.82
C PRO A 129 14.23 4.79 -0.37
N LEU A 130 13.43 4.75 -1.44
CA LEU A 130 13.94 4.26 -2.73
C LEU A 130 15.06 5.20 -3.19
N ALA A 131 16.24 4.64 -3.44
CA ALA A 131 17.37 5.34 -4.03
C ALA A 131 17.23 5.43 -5.55
#